data_AF-K1SZD8-F1
#
_entry.id   AF-K1SZD8-F1
#
_cell.length_a   1.000
_cell.length_b   1.000
_cell.length_c   1.000
_cell.angle_alpha   90.00
_cell.angle_beta   90.00
_cell.angle_gamma   90.00
#
_symmetry.space_group_name_H-M   'P 1'
#
loop_
_entity.id
_entity.type
_entity.pdbx_description
1 polymer ?
#
loop_
_entity_poly.entity_id
_entity_poly.type
_entity_poly.pdbx_seq_one_letter_code
_entity_poly.pdbx_strand_id
1 'polypeptide(L)'
;MAKVPEIFGSMVFNDQKMQERLPKSTYKALKKTIQNGEPLDLSVANVVAAAMKDWAVEMGCTHYTHWFQPMTGITAEKHDSFIAPNGEGQVIMEFSGKELVKGEPDASSFPSGGIRATFEARGYTTWDPTSYAFVKDGTLYIPTAFCSYTGEVLDKKTPLLRSMERINTEAVKILHLLGKEN
;
A
#
# COMPACT_ATOMS: atom_id res chain seq x y z
N MET A 1 -1.29 26.85 -19.77
CA MET A 1 -1.12 25.39 -19.78
C MET A 1 -0.15 25.03 -18.68
N ALA A 2 -0.49 24.09 -17.80
CA ALA A 2 0.45 23.59 -16.80
C ALA A 2 1.66 22.95 -17.51
N LYS A 3 2.87 23.16 -16.98
CA LYS A 3 4.09 22.60 -17.57
C LYS A 3 4.22 21.13 -17.19
N VAL A 4 4.84 20.31 -18.04
CA VAL A 4 5.02 18.87 -17.78
C VAL A 4 5.60 18.56 -16.39
N PRO A 5 6.61 19.29 -15.87
CA PRO A 5 7.12 19.07 -14.52
C PRO A 5 6.11 19.34 -13.40
N GLU A 6 5.13 20.22 -13.63
CA GLU A 6 4.08 20.54 -12.65
C GLU A 6 3.00 19.46 -12.61
N ILE A 7 2.80 18.74 -13.72
CA ILE A 7 1.79 17.68 -13.86
C ILE A 7 2.36 16.33 -13.41
N PHE A 8 3.61 16.04 -13.73
CA PHE A 8 4.23 14.75 -13.45
C PHE A 8 4.28 14.46 -11.94
N GLY A 9 3.72 13.33 -11.50
CA GLY A 9 3.69 12.93 -10.09
C GLY A 9 2.77 13.77 -9.19
N SER A 10 2.04 14.75 -9.75
CA SER A 10 1.10 15.60 -8.99
C SER A 10 0.00 14.81 -8.29
N MET A 11 -0.40 13.66 -8.85
CA MET A 11 -1.43 12.75 -8.32
C MET A 11 -0.85 11.63 -7.43
N VAL A 12 0.43 11.71 -7.03
CA VAL A 12 1.11 10.65 -6.27
C VAL A 12 1.52 11.17 -4.90
N PHE A 13 1.32 10.39 -3.83
CA PHE A 13 1.82 10.66 -2.48
C PHE A 13 3.29 10.22 -2.37
N ASN A 14 4.15 10.97 -3.05
CA ASN A 14 5.57 10.67 -3.21
C ASN A 14 6.42 11.08 -1.98
N ASP A 15 7.72 10.80 -2.03
CA ASP A 15 8.68 11.14 -0.96
C ASP A 15 8.65 12.62 -0.57
N GLN A 16 8.56 13.52 -1.55
CA GLN A 16 8.50 14.96 -1.29
C GLN A 16 7.25 15.32 -0.48
N LYS A 17 6.06 14.85 -0.88
CA LYS A 17 4.82 15.11 -0.13
C LYS A 17 4.84 14.50 1.26
N MET A 18 5.42 13.30 1.39
CA MET A 18 5.62 12.67 2.69
C MET A 18 6.52 13.54 3.58
N GLN A 19 7.60 14.09 3.05
CA GLN A 19 8.51 14.96 3.80
C GLN A 19 7.86 16.30 4.20
N GLU A 20 7.00 16.85 3.35
CA GLU A 20 6.27 18.10 3.62
C GLU A 20 5.17 17.94 4.68
N ARG A 21 4.50 16.78 4.70
CA ARG A 21 3.29 16.56 5.53
C ARG A 21 3.53 15.76 6.80
N LEU A 22 4.52 14.88 6.82
CA LEU A 22 4.77 14.03 7.97
C LEU A 22 5.71 14.72 8.98
N PRO A 23 5.49 14.52 10.29
CA PRO A 23 6.47 14.88 11.30
C PRO A 23 7.84 14.26 10.99
N LYS A 24 8.92 14.99 11.26
CA LYS A 24 10.29 14.60 10.93
C LYS A 24 10.69 13.23 11.50
N SER A 25 10.18 12.87 12.68
CA SER A 25 10.37 11.55 13.30
C SER A 25 9.64 10.45 12.52
N THR A 26 8.36 10.65 12.21
CA THR A 26 7.53 9.72 11.43
C THR A 26 8.09 9.48 10.04
N TYR A 27 8.49 10.55 9.33
CA TYR A 27 9.11 10.43 8.00
C TYR A 27 10.38 9.57 8.04
N LYS A 28 11.26 9.81 9.03
CA LYS A 28 12.48 9.01 9.20
C LYS A 28 12.18 7.55 9.53
N ALA A 29 11.20 7.30 10.40
CA ALA A 29 10.78 5.95 10.76
C ALA A 29 10.21 5.20 9.53
N LEU A 30 9.31 5.84 8.79
CA LEU A 30 8.74 5.28 7.56
C LEU A 30 9.82 5.00 6.51
N LYS A 31 10.77 5.93 6.31
CA LYS A 31 11.88 5.74 5.38
C LYS A 31 12.78 4.56 5.76
N LYS A 32 13.02 4.37 7.06
CA LYS A 32 13.76 3.22 7.58
C LYS A 32 13.01 1.91 7.33
N THR A 33 11.69 1.88 7.55
CA THR A 33 10.83 0.75 7.19
C THR A 33 10.93 0.41 5.70
N ILE A 34 10.86 1.40 4.81
CA ILE A 34 10.96 1.20 3.35
C ILE A 34 12.34 0.66 2.95
N GLN A 35 13.42 1.20 3.54
CA GLN A 35 14.79 0.84 3.16
C GLN A 35 15.25 -0.50 3.74
N ASN A 36 14.84 -0.81 4.98
CA ASN A 36 15.34 -1.96 5.71
C ASN A 36 14.34 -3.13 5.77
N GLY A 37 13.12 -2.94 5.27
CA GLY A 37 12.04 -3.94 5.41
C GLY A 37 11.60 -4.17 6.86
N GLU A 38 11.78 -3.18 7.75
CA GLU A 38 11.39 -3.27 9.15
C GLU A 38 9.87 -3.19 9.33
N PRO A 39 9.27 -3.89 10.31
CA PRO A 39 7.84 -3.76 10.59
C PRO A 39 7.43 -2.30 10.87
N LEU A 40 6.31 -1.87 10.29
CA LEU A 40 5.77 -0.54 10.52
C LEU A 40 5.03 -0.50 11.88
N ASP A 41 5.48 0.39 12.77
CA ASP A 41 4.79 0.63 14.04
C ASP A 41 3.40 1.26 13.80
N LEU A 42 2.39 0.81 14.55
CA LEU A 42 1.01 1.28 14.40
C LEU A 42 0.88 2.79 14.68
N SER A 43 1.68 3.34 15.59
CA SER A 43 1.71 4.78 15.86
C SER A 43 2.19 5.58 14.64
N VAL A 44 3.22 5.09 13.95
CA VAL A 44 3.73 5.67 12.70
C VAL A 44 2.67 5.52 11.62
N ALA A 45 2.07 4.33 11.48
CA ALA A 45 1.02 4.06 10.51
C ALA A 45 -0.20 4.99 10.68
N ASN A 46 -0.64 5.26 11.91
CA ASN A 46 -1.76 6.18 12.18
C ASN A 46 -1.46 7.61 11.71
N VAL A 47 -0.24 8.11 11.95
CA VAL A 47 0.17 9.44 11.49
C VAL A 47 0.23 9.49 9.97
N VAL A 48 0.77 8.44 9.33
CA VAL A 48 0.83 8.34 7.87
C VAL A 48 -0.56 8.26 7.26
N ALA A 49 -1.46 7.46 7.83
CA ALA A 49 -2.85 7.34 7.38
C ALA A 49 -3.58 8.68 7.45
N ALA A 50 -3.47 9.41 8.56
CA ALA A 50 -4.06 10.73 8.70
C ALA A 50 -3.54 11.70 7.62
N ALA A 51 -2.23 11.80 7.45
CA ALA A 51 -1.63 12.68 6.44
C ALA A 51 -1.99 12.28 5.00
N MET A 52 -2.08 10.98 4.72
CA MET A 52 -2.45 10.45 3.40
C MET A 52 -3.93 10.71 3.09
N LYS A 53 -4.82 10.57 4.09
CA LYS A 53 -6.24 10.91 3.98
C LYS A 53 -6.43 12.39 3.73
N ASP A 54 -5.81 13.25 4.54
CA ASP A 54 -5.94 14.70 4.40
C ASP A 54 -5.46 15.16 3.01
N TRP A 55 -4.32 14.63 2.56
CA TRP A 55 -3.85 14.86 1.19
C TRP A 55 -4.85 14.35 0.14
N ALA A 56 -5.40 13.15 0.28
CA ALA A 56 -6.34 12.59 -0.69
C ALA A 56 -7.64 13.41 -0.76
N VAL A 57 -8.16 13.86 0.39
CA VAL A 57 -9.36 14.70 0.49
C VAL A 57 -9.13 16.07 -0.15
N GLU A 58 -7.94 16.68 0.03
CA GLU A 58 -7.56 17.91 -0.68
C GLU A 58 -7.55 17.74 -2.20
N MET A 59 -7.23 16.53 -2.68
CA MET A 59 -7.30 16.16 -4.10
C MET A 59 -8.73 15.81 -4.57
N GLY A 60 -9.73 15.96 -3.70
CA GLY A 60 -11.14 15.67 -4.00
C GLY A 60 -11.54 14.21 -3.85
N CYS A 61 -10.73 13.37 -3.18
CA CYS A 61 -11.07 11.97 -2.98
C CYS A 61 -12.13 11.79 -1.89
N THR A 62 -13.03 10.85 -2.13
CA THR A 62 -14.10 10.46 -1.19
C THR A 62 -13.95 9.02 -0.70
N HIS A 63 -13.17 8.23 -1.43
CA HIS A 63 -12.93 6.81 -1.18
C HIS A 63 -11.43 6.51 -1.14
N TYR A 64 -11.11 5.36 -0.58
CA TYR A 64 -9.81 4.71 -0.72
C TYR A 64 -10.00 3.25 -1.15
N THR A 65 -8.94 2.67 -1.69
CA THR A 65 -8.92 1.26 -2.06
C THR A 65 -7.55 0.65 -1.86
N HIS A 66 -7.53 -0.58 -1.36
CA HIS A 66 -6.35 -1.43 -1.43
C HIS A 66 -6.26 -2.02 -2.82
N TRP A 67 -5.27 -1.56 -3.57
CA TRP A 67 -5.07 -1.91 -4.97
C TRP A 67 -3.98 -2.96 -5.11
N PHE A 68 -4.34 -4.13 -5.66
CA PHE A 68 -3.43 -5.25 -5.82
C PHE A 68 -3.72 -6.02 -7.11
N GLN A 69 -2.78 -6.87 -7.52
CA GLN A 69 -2.95 -7.74 -8.69
C GLN A 69 -2.98 -9.21 -8.26
N PRO A 70 -4.18 -9.80 -8.09
CA PRO A 70 -4.32 -11.24 -7.82
C PRO A 70 -3.82 -12.11 -8.97
N MET A 71 -3.66 -13.41 -8.70
CA MET A 71 -3.22 -14.39 -9.71
C MET A 71 -4.19 -14.56 -10.89
N THR A 72 -5.42 -14.04 -10.82
CA THR A 72 -6.39 -14.00 -11.95
C THR A 72 -5.95 -13.13 -13.11
N GLY A 73 -4.95 -12.26 -12.92
CA GLY A 73 -4.34 -11.48 -13.98
C GLY A 73 -4.90 -10.07 -14.15
N ILE A 74 -6.05 -9.75 -13.57
CA ILE A 74 -6.66 -8.41 -13.55
C ILE A 74 -6.40 -7.78 -12.18
N THR A 75 -6.29 -6.45 -12.11
CA THR A 75 -6.22 -5.72 -10.83
C THR A 75 -7.52 -5.86 -10.05
N ALA A 76 -7.40 -5.97 -8.73
CA ALA A 76 -8.52 -5.94 -7.81
C ALA A 76 -8.50 -4.65 -7.00
N GLU A 77 -9.68 -4.10 -6.79
CA GLU A 77 -9.93 -2.92 -5.99
C GLU A 77 -11.27 -3.11 -5.25
N LYS A 78 -11.29 -2.71 -3.99
CA LYS A 78 -12.51 -2.57 -3.17
C LYS A 78 -12.55 -1.14 -2.66
N HIS A 79 -13.56 -0.39 -3.06
CA HIS A 79 -13.65 1.02 -2.71
C HIS A 79 -14.40 1.15 -1.40
N ASP A 80 -13.69 1.64 -0.38
CA ASP A 80 -14.24 1.95 0.93
C ASP A 80 -14.28 3.48 1.08
N SER A 81 -15.34 3.99 1.72
CA SER A 81 -15.48 5.44 1.91
C SER A 81 -14.65 5.90 3.12
N PHE A 82 -14.10 7.10 3.04
CA PHE A 82 -13.57 7.78 4.23
C PHE A 82 -14.68 8.21 5.20
N ILE A 83 -15.94 8.25 4.76
CA ILE A 83 -17.06 8.75 5.54
C ILE A 83 -17.43 7.76 6.64
N ALA A 84 -17.44 8.24 7.89
CA ALA A 84 -18.00 7.54 9.04
C ALA A 84 -19.09 8.42 9.69
N PRO A 85 -20.28 7.86 10.01
CA PRO A 85 -21.32 8.58 10.74
C PRO A 85 -20.88 8.83 12.18
N ASN A 86 -21.02 10.05 12.68
CA ASN A 86 -20.60 10.41 14.05
C ASN A 86 -21.68 10.15 15.12
N GLY A 87 -22.83 9.58 14.74
CA GLY A 87 -23.96 9.31 15.63
C GLY A 87 -24.86 10.52 15.93
N GLU A 88 -24.43 11.74 15.59
CA GLU A 88 -25.17 12.99 15.82
C GLU A 88 -25.81 13.56 14.53
N GLY A 89 -25.99 12.70 13.52
CA GLY A 89 -26.53 13.10 12.22
C GLY A 89 -25.53 13.84 11.33
N GLN A 90 -24.24 13.88 11.71
CA GLN A 90 -23.16 14.41 10.88
C GLN A 90 -22.22 13.29 10.44
N VAL A 91 -21.33 13.61 9.50
CA VAL A 91 -20.30 12.71 9.02
C VAL A 91 -18.92 13.27 9.31
N ILE A 92 -17.98 12.37 9.58
CA ILE A 92 -16.56 12.68 9.70
C ILE A 92 -15.76 11.83 8.71
N MET A 93 -14.60 12.33 8.32
CA MET A 93 -13.69 11.62 7.41
C MET A 93 -12.63 10.91 8.25
N GLU A 94 -12.68 9.59 8.30
CA GLU A 94 -11.77 8.74 9.05
C GLU A 94 -10.94 7.85 8.13
N PHE A 95 -9.67 7.66 8.52
CA PHE A 95 -8.78 6.68 7.92
C PHE A 95 -7.68 6.37 8.92
N SER A 96 -7.66 5.14 9.42
CA SER A 96 -6.78 4.69 10.49
C SER A 96 -5.53 3.99 9.95
N GLY A 97 -4.48 3.95 10.77
CA GLY A 97 -3.28 3.16 10.45
C GLY A 97 -3.56 1.66 10.35
N LYS A 98 -4.61 1.17 11.02
CA LYS A 98 -5.06 -0.22 10.89
C LYS A 98 -5.58 -0.49 9.49
N GLU A 99 -6.47 0.38 9.00
CA GLU A 99 -7.01 0.29 7.64
C GLU A 99 -5.91 0.48 6.61
N LEU A 100 -4.95 1.40 6.82
CA LEU A 100 -3.81 1.58 5.94
C LEU A 100 -2.95 0.31 5.85
N VAL A 101 -2.57 -0.28 6.98
CA VAL A 101 -1.63 -1.42 7.00
C VAL A 101 -2.30 -2.69 6.52
N LYS A 102 -3.57 -2.91 6.90
CA LYS A 102 -4.29 -4.15 6.65
C LYS A 102 -5.70 -3.88 6.15
N GLY A 103 -5.97 -4.35 4.94
CA GLY A 103 -7.33 -4.44 4.41
C GLY A 103 -7.88 -5.86 4.50
N GLU A 104 -9.20 -5.96 4.67
CA GLU A 104 -9.93 -7.23 4.62
C GLU A 104 -10.84 -7.22 3.37
N PRO A 105 -10.30 -7.53 2.18
CA PRO A 105 -11.14 -7.73 1.02
C PRO A 105 -12.01 -8.97 1.22
N ASP A 106 -13.26 -8.92 0.78
CA ASP A 106 -14.06 -10.14 0.64
C ASP A 106 -13.40 -11.02 -0.43
N ALA A 107 -12.68 -12.04 0.02
CA ALA A 107 -11.85 -12.88 -0.83
C ALA A 107 -12.58 -14.14 -1.32
N SER A 108 -13.88 -14.27 -1.03
CA SER A 108 -14.71 -15.38 -1.48
C SER A 108 -14.77 -15.51 -3.01
N SER A 109 -14.57 -14.41 -3.74
CA SER A 109 -14.59 -14.34 -5.19
C SER A 109 -13.23 -14.61 -5.88
N PHE A 110 -12.13 -14.77 -5.14
CA PHE A 110 -10.81 -15.03 -5.74
C PHE A 110 -10.52 -16.53 -5.87
N PRO A 111 -9.73 -16.96 -6.88
CA PRO A 111 -9.47 -18.38 -7.12
C PRO A 111 -8.82 -19.04 -5.92
N SER A 112 -9.44 -20.10 -5.43
CA SER A 112 -8.94 -20.90 -4.31
C SER A 112 -8.02 -22.05 -4.72
N GLY A 113 -7.74 -22.21 -6.03
CA GLY A 113 -6.95 -23.32 -6.56
C GLY A 113 -7.56 -24.71 -6.32
N GLY A 114 -8.84 -24.80 -5.94
CA GLY A 114 -9.50 -26.07 -5.60
C GLY A 114 -9.15 -26.64 -4.24
N ILE A 115 -8.43 -25.89 -3.39
CA ILE A 115 -7.90 -26.37 -2.09
C ILE A 115 -8.81 -25.94 -0.91
N ARG A 116 -9.87 -25.13 -1.12
CA ARG A 116 -10.60 -24.50 0.01
C ARG A 116 -12.13 -24.55 -0.10
N ALA A 117 -12.78 -24.68 1.05
CA ALA A 117 -14.20 -24.37 1.24
C ALA A 117 -14.42 -22.85 1.26
N THR A 118 -15.51 -22.37 0.66
CA THR A 118 -15.82 -20.94 0.46
C THR A 118 -15.89 -20.11 1.75
N PHE A 119 -16.11 -20.75 2.92
CA PHE A 119 -16.11 -20.08 4.23
C PHE A 119 -14.70 -19.67 4.72
N GLU A 120 -13.64 -20.34 4.25
CA GLU A 120 -12.24 -20.08 4.63
C GLU A 120 -11.50 -19.19 3.60
N ALA A 121 -12.23 -18.69 2.60
CA ALA A 121 -11.73 -17.79 1.57
C ALA A 121 -11.62 -16.35 2.10
N ARG A 122 -11.03 -16.16 3.29
CA ARG A 122 -10.60 -14.85 3.79
C ARG A 122 -9.18 -14.59 3.31
N GLY A 123 -8.97 -13.41 2.75
CA GLY A 123 -7.67 -12.92 2.32
C GLY A 123 -7.39 -11.58 2.98
N TYR A 124 -6.12 -11.24 3.08
CA TYR A 124 -5.64 -10.01 3.68
C TYR A 124 -4.79 -9.26 2.69
N THR A 125 -5.01 -7.96 2.62
CA THR A 125 -4.10 -7.05 1.93
C THR A 125 -3.17 -6.40 2.93
N THR A 126 -1.89 -6.35 2.61
CA THR A 126 -0.88 -5.64 3.40
C THR A 126 -0.32 -4.50 2.57
N TRP A 127 -0.30 -3.28 3.10
CA TRP A 127 0.30 -2.15 2.41
C TRP A 127 1.78 -2.35 2.12
N ASP A 128 2.17 -2.09 0.87
CA ASP A 128 3.57 -2.02 0.47
C ASP A 128 4.03 -0.56 0.35
N PRO A 129 4.80 -0.04 1.33
CA PRO A 129 5.24 1.34 1.33
C PRO A 129 6.36 1.62 0.32
N THR A 130 6.91 0.60 -0.36
CA THR A 130 7.88 0.80 -1.46
C THR A 130 7.21 1.32 -2.73
N SER A 131 5.88 1.17 -2.84
CA SER A 131 5.07 1.68 -3.95
C SER A 131 4.21 2.84 -3.44
N TYR A 132 4.36 4.03 -4.01
CA TYR A 132 3.62 5.21 -3.55
C TYR A 132 2.12 5.09 -3.82
N ALA A 133 1.33 5.51 -2.82
CA ALA A 133 -0.10 5.71 -2.99
C ALA A 133 -0.36 6.83 -4.01
N PHE A 134 -1.47 6.74 -4.73
CA PHE A 134 -1.83 7.71 -5.76
C PHE A 134 -3.33 7.93 -5.79
N VAL A 135 -3.76 9.04 -6.39
CA VAL A 135 -5.18 9.37 -6.54
C VAL A 135 -5.61 9.21 -7.98
N LYS A 136 -6.77 8.59 -8.19
CA LYS A 136 -7.38 8.39 -9.50
C LYS A 136 -8.89 8.32 -9.33
N ASP A 137 -9.64 8.98 -10.22
CA ASP A 137 -11.10 8.90 -10.27
C ASP A 137 -11.79 9.15 -8.90
N GLY A 138 -11.31 10.14 -8.13
CA GLY A 138 -11.86 10.49 -6.81
C GLY A 138 -11.58 9.46 -5.71
N THR A 139 -10.62 8.56 -5.91
CA THR A 139 -10.25 7.48 -4.99
C THR A 139 -8.74 7.48 -4.71
N LEU A 140 -8.37 7.26 -3.45
CA LEU A 140 -6.99 7.00 -3.04
C LEU A 140 -6.66 5.52 -3.25
N TYR A 141 -5.71 5.24 -4.12
CA TYR A 141 -5.18 3.91 -4.39
C TYR A 141 -3.96 3.62 -3.51
N ILE A 142 -4.06 2.58 -2.69
CA ILE A 142 -3.03 2.13 -1.76
C ILE A 142 -2.45 0.82 -2.31
N PRO A 143 -1.22 0.80 -2.86
CA PRO A 143 -0.62 -0.42 -3.39
C PRO A 143 -0.42 -1.47 -2.30
N THR A 144 -0.96 -2.66 -2.49
CA THR A 144 -0.87 -3.73 -1.50
C THR A 144 -0.40 -5.06 -2.07
N ALA A 145 0.12 -5.89 -1.18
CA ALA A 145 0.29 -7.32 -1.40
C ALA A 145 -0.95 -8.06 -0.90
N PHE A 146 -1.30 -9.19 -1.52
CA PHE A 146 -2.47 -9.99 -1.15
C PHE A 146 -2.10 -11.44 -0.82
N CYS A 147 -2.52 -11.88 0.36
CA CYS A 147 -2.30 -13.22 0.88
C CYS A 147 -3.58 -13.84 1.44
N SER A 148 -3.61 -15.16 1.53
CA SER A 148 -4.68 -15.89 2.20
C SER A 148 -4.58 -15.76 3.72
N TYR A 149 -5.65 -16.14 4.42
CA TYR A 149 -5.65 -16.26 5.89
C TYR A 149 -4.52 -17.15 6.43
N THR A 150 -4.12 -18.19 5.70
CA THR A 150 -3.03 -19.11 6.10
C THR A 150 -1.64 -18.61 5.69
N GLY A 151 -1.53 -17.43 5.07
CA GLY A 151 -0.27 -16.82 4.64
C GLY A 151 0.19 -17.22 3.25
N GLU A 152 -0.58 -18.04 2.52
CA GLU A 152 -0.28 -18.33 1.10
C GLU A 152 -0.36 -17.05 0.26
N VAL A 153 0.57 -16.91 -0.66
CA VAL A 153 0.65 -15.76 -1.56
C VAL A 153 -0.39 -15.91 -2.67
N LEU A 154 -1.27 -14.91 -2.82
CA LEU A 154 -2.36 -14.91 -3.80
C LEU A 154 -2.25 -13.77 -4.83
N ASP A 155 -1.12 -13.08 -4.86
CA ASP A 155 -0.84 -11.96 -5.76
C ASP A 155 0.36 -12.21 -6.69
N LYS A 156 0.55 -11.29 -7.64
CA LYS A 156 1.74 -11.25 -8.51
C LYS A 156 2.88 -10.42 -7.92
N LYS A 157 2.58 -9.51 -6.99
CA LYS A 157 3.55 -8.57 -6.44
C LYS A 157 4.54 -9.24 -5.49
N THR A 158 4.06 -10.09 -4.59
CA THR A 158 4.92 -10.77 -3.61
C THR A 158 5.94 -11.70 -4.28
N PRO A 159 5.58 -12.56 -5.27
CA PRO A 159 6.57 -13.36 -6.00
C PRO A 159 7.60 -12.51 -6.76
N LEU A 160 7.17 -11.40 -7.35
CA LEU A 160 8.06 -10.47 -8.05
C LEU A 160 9.09 -9.86 -7.08
N LEU A 161 8.64 -9.32 -5.95
CA LEU A 161 9.54 -8.74 -4.94
C LEU A 161 10.54 -9.78 -4.41
N ARG A 162 10.09 -11.00 -4.13
CA ARG A 162 10.98 -12.11 -3.72
C ARG A 162 12.00 -12.46 -4.80
N SER A 163 11.60 -12.46 -6.07
CA SER A 163 12.51 -12.74 -7.19
C SER A 163 13.55 -11.63 -7.34
N MET A 164 13.14 -10.37 -7.23
CA MET A 164 14.06 -9.23 -7.29
C MET A 164 15.09 -9.30 -6.17
N GLU A 165 14.66 -9.59 -4.95
CA GLU A 165 15.55 -9.74 -3.79
C GLU A 165 16.54 -10.89 -3.97
N ARG A 166 16.07 -12.02 -4.52
CA ARG A 166 16.92 -13.17 -4.81
C ARG A 166 17.98 -12.84 -5.86
N ILE A 167 17.60 -12.16 -6.93
CA ILE A 167 18.53 -11.71 -7.98
C ILE A 167 19.55 -10.73 -7.40
N ASN A 168 19.09 -9.74 -6.62
CA ASN A 168 19.95 -8.76 -5.97
C ASN A 168 21.01 -9.44 -5.09
N THR A 169 20.58 -10.37 -4.23
CA THR A 169 21.47 -11.12 -3.34
C THR A 169 22.56 -11.86 -4.12
N GLU A 170 22.22 -12.59 -5.17
CA GLU A 170 23.20 -13.36 -5.93
C GLU A 170 24.09 -12.47 -6.82
N ALA A 171 23.54 -11.40 -7.39
CA ALA A 171 24.31 -10.43 -8.17
C ALA A 171 25.37 -9.72 -7.31
N VAL A 172 25.01 -9.30 -6.09
CA VAL A 172 25.94 -8.67 -5.15
C VAL A 172 27.07 -9.61 -4.75
N LYS A 173 26.80 -10.92 -4.56
CA LYS A 173 27.87 -11.90 -4.31
C LYS A 173 28.88 -11.97 -5.46
N ILE A 174 28.39 -11.96 -6.71
CA ILE A 174 29.26 -11.98 -7.89
C ILE A 174 30.08 -10.68 -7.96
N LEU A 175 29.48 -9.52 -7.67
CA LEU A 175 30.19 -8.24 -7.62
C LEU A 175 31.35 -8.27 -6.62
N HIS A 176 31.12 -8.82 -5.42
CA HIS A 176 32.18 -8.99 -4.43
C HIS A 176 33.30 -9.92 -4.92
N LEU A 177 32.97 -11.01 -5.61
CA LEU A 177 33.97 -11.91 -6.22
C LEU A 177 34.80 -11.22 -7.32
N LEU A 178 34.22 -10.21 -7.99
CA LEU A 178 34.90 -9.39 -9.00
C LEU A 178 35.67 -8.20 -8.39
N GLY A 179 35.78 -8.12 -7.07
CA GLY A 179 36.49 -7.05 -6.36
C GLY A 179 35.75 -5.71 -6.34
N LYS A 180 34.42 -5.73 -6.50
CA LYS A 180 33.55 -4.56 -6.30
C LYS A 180 32.91 -4.68 -4.91
N GLU A 181 33.24 -3.76 -4.01
CA GLU A 181 32.52 -3.56 -2.76
C GLU A 181 31.42 -2.52 -3.03
N ASN A 182 30.19 -2.80 -2.58
CA ASN A 182 29.03 -1.92 -2.80
C ASN A 182 29.29 -0.46 -2.42
#